data_AF-A0A931ZWT4-F1
#
_entry.id   AF-A0A931ZWT4-F1
#
_cell.length_a   1.000
_cell.length_b   1.000
_cell.length_c   1.000
_cell.angle_alpha   90.00
_cell.angle_beta   90.00
_cell.angle_gamma   90.00
#
_symmetry.space_group_name_H-M   'P 1'
#
loop_
_entity.id
_entity.type
_entity.pdbx_description
1 polymer ?
#
loop_
_entity_poly.entity_id
_entity_poly.type
_entity_poly.pdbx_seq_one_letter_code
_entity_poly.pdbx_strand_id
1 'polypeptide(L)'
;MISLLLQQELNDRIPKYLPKEAKVAHKTGEIDFAKHDAGIVFANSGDYLIVVLSESDNPSAASERIANLSKAVYEYFSKKN
;
A
#
# COMPACT_ATOMS: atom_id res chain seq x y z
N MET A 1 -14.87 8.87 7.03
CA MET A 1 -13.73 7.97 7.30
C MET A 1 -12.94 7.65 6.03
N ILE A 2 -13.50 7.00 5.00
CA ILE A 2 -12.76 6.72 3.74
C ILE A 2 -12.18 7.99 3.09
N SER A 3 -12.95 9.08 3.06
CA SER A 3 -12.48 10.37 2.55
C SER A 3 -11.22 10.90 3.25
N LEU A 4 -11.04 10.61 4.53
CA LEU A 4 -9.85 11.00 5.30
C LEU A 4 -8.65 10.12 4.94
N LEU A 5 -8.86 8.81 4.80
CA LEU A 5 -7.82 7.85 4.43
C LEU A 5 -7.33 8.03 2.99
N LEU A 6 -8.19 8.52 2.09
CA LEU A 6 -7.83 8.90 0.72
C LEU A 6 -6.93 10.14 0.65
N GLN A 7 -6.84 10.92 1.74
CA GLN A 7 -6.01 12.13 1.84
C GLN A 7 -4.69 11.86 2.57
N GLN A 8 -4.26 10.59 2.69
CA GLN A 8 -2.97 10.25 3.26
C GLN A 8 -1.83 10.82 2.40
N GLU A 9 -0.83 11.44 3.05
CA GLU A 9 0.29 12.09 2.37
C GLU A 9 1.52 11.18 2.26
N LEU A 10 1.69 10.25 3.20
CA LEU A 10 2.79 9.28 3.21
C LEU A 10 2.53 8.14 2.23
N ASN A 11 2.84 8.39 0.95
CA ASN A 11 2.59 7.50 -0.17
C ASN A 11 3.82 6.65 -0.60
N ASP A 12 4.79 6.44 0.29
CA ASP A 12 6.07 5.73 0.01
C ASP A 12 5.96 4.19 0.02
N ARG A 13 4.76 3.64 0.27
CA ARG A 13 4.49 2.20 0.46
C ARG A 13 3.42 1.70 -0.50
N ILE A 14 2.22 1.34 -0.02
CA ILE A 14 1.15 0.74 -0.84
C ILE A 14 0.94 1.51 -2.15
N PRO A 15 0.85 2.86 -2.17
CA PRO A 15 0.53 3.60 -3.39
C PRO A 15 1.70 3.81 -4.35
N LYS A 16 2.96 3.65 -3.89
CA LYS A 16 4.16 4.17 -4.55
C LYS A 16 4.30 3.78 -6.03
N TYR A 17 3.96 2.53 -6.36
CA TYR A 17 4.09 1.97 -7.72
C TYR A 17 2.74 1.60 -8.34
N LEU A 18 1.63 1.98 -7.72
CA LEU A 18 0.31 1.78 -8.31
C LEU A 18 0.04 2.85 -9.37
N PRO A 19 -0.77 2.53 -10.40
CA PRO A 19 -1.16 3.53 -11.40
C PRO A 19 -1.96 4.66 -10.74
N LYS A 20 -1.92 5.86 -11.32
CA LYS A 20 -2.54 7.06 -10.74
C LYS A 20 -4.06 6.93 -10.58
N GLU A 21 -4.67 6.08 -11.38
CA GLU A 21 -6.10 5.80 -11.36
C GLU A 21 -6.50 4.93 -10.16
N ALA A 22 -5.58 4.15 -9.59
CA ALA A 22 -5.81 3.33 -8.41
C ALA A 22 -5.79 4.22 -7.16
N LYS A 23 -6.99 4.54 -6.65
CA LYS A 23 -7.12 5.28 -5.39
C LYS A 23 -6.81 4.36 -4.22
N VAL A 24 -6.09 4.87 -3.23
CA VAL A 24 -5.73 4.10 -2.03
C VAL A 24 -6.22 4.84 -0.79
N ALA A 25 -7.15 4.23 -0.07
CA ALA A 25 -7.55 4.70 1.27
C ALA A 25 -6.73 3.93 2.30
N HIS A 26 -5.70 4.54 2.88
CA HIS A 26 -4.75 3.82 3.74
C HIS A 26 -4.26 4.61 4.96
N LYS A 27 -3.61 3.88 5.87
CA LYS A 27 -2.92 4.42 7.03
C LYS A 27 -1.57 3.74 7.21
N THR A 28 -0.54 4.57 7.33
CA THR A 28 0.81 4.16 7.71
C THR A 28 0.96 4.01 9.22
N GLY A 29 1.84 3.12 9.66
CA GLY A 29 2.25 2.99 11.07
C GLY A 29 3.76 2.81 11.16
N GLU A 30 4.42 3.55 12.05
CA GLU A 30 5.88 3.58 12.15
C GLU A 30 6.29 3.77 13.61
N ILE A 31 7.17 2.90 14.10
CA ILE A 31 7.83 3.02 15.40
C ILE A 31 9.14 2.21 15.37
N ASP A 32 10.26 2.84 15.67
CA ASP A 32 11.60 2.23 15.63
C ASP A 32 11.89 1.46 14.32
N PHE A 33 12.01 0.14 14.41
CA PHE A 33 12.28 -0.76 13.27
C PHE A 33 11.02 -1.19 12.51
N ALA A 34 9.84 -0.78 12.98
CA ALA A 34 8.56 -1.14 12.39
C ALA A 34 8.15 -0.18 11.27
N LYS A 35 7.76 -0.75 10.13
CA LYS A 35 7.13 -0.05 9.00
C LYS A 35 5.88 -0.80 8.59
N HIS A 36 4.75 -0.11 8.61
CA HIS A 36 3.44 -0.67 8.34
C HIS A 36 2.68 0.19 7.35
N ASP A 37 1.79 -0.46 6.60
CA ASP A 37 0.78 0.20 5.80
C ASP A 37 -0.44 -0.71 5.63
N ALA A 38 -1.63 -0.15 5.80
CA ALA A 38 -2.90 -0.87 5.73
C ALA A 38 -3.92 -0.03 4.97
N GLY A 39 -4.57 -0.60 3.96
CA GLY A 39 -5.53 0.15 3.17
C GLY A 39 -6.38 -0.66 2.21
N ILE A 40 -7.34 0.05 1.61
CA ILE A 40 -8.18 -0.42 0.51
C ILE A 40 -7.64 0.19 -0.77
N VAL A 41 -7.39 -0.65 -1.77
CA VAL A 41 -7.04 -0.23 -3.13
C VAL A 41 -8.29 -0.36 -3.99
N PHE A 42 -8.72 0.76 -4.54
CA PHE A 42 -9.86 0.83 -5.47
C PHE A 42 -9.33 0.62 -6.89
N ALA A 43 -9.52 -0.57 -7.44
CA ALA A 43 -8.96 -0.99 -8.72
C ALA A 43 -10.06 -1.31 -9.73
N ASN A 44 -9.77 -1.13 -11.02
CA ASN A 44 -10.75 -1.35 -12.09
C ASN A 44 -11.24 -2.80 -12.21
N SER A 45 -10.43 -3.77 -11.77
CA SER A 45 -10.77 -5.20 -11.78
C SER A 45 -11.50 -5.68 -10.52
N GLY A 46 -11.62 -4.82 -9.51
CA GLY A 46 -12.21 -5.14 -8.22
C GLY A 46 -11.38 -4.59 -7.07
N ASP A 47 -12.07 -4.01 -6.09
CA ASP A 47 -11.43 -3.45 -4.90
C ASP A 47 -10.83 -4.57 -4.04
N TYR A 48 -9.70 -4.30 -3.40
CA TYR A 48 -9.10 -5.23 -2.45
C TYR A 48 -8.51 -4.52 -1.24
N LEU A 49 -8.41 -5.26 -0.15
CA LEU A 49 -7.78 -4.81 1.10
C LEU A 49 -6.41 -5.46 1.23
N ILE A 50 -5.40 -4.66 1.59
CA ILE A 50 -4.04 -5.10 1.84
C ILE A 50 -3.56 -4.53 3.17
N VAL A 51 -2.93 -5.38 3.98
CA VAL A 51 -2.32 -5.01 5.26
C VAL A 51 -0.93 -5.61 5.30
N VAL A 52 0.08 -4.76 5.46
CA VAL A 52 1.46 -5.19 5.58
C VAL A 52 2.03 -4.68 6.89
N LEU A 53 2.35 -5.62 7.78
CA LEU A 53 3.05 -5.37 9.03
C LEU A 53 4.46 -5.94 8.90
N SER A 54 5.46 -5.13 9.22
CA SER A 54 6.86 -5.52 9.07
C SER A 54 7.74 -4.83 10.12
N GLU A 55 8.82 -5.51 10.47
CA GLU A 55 9.91 -5.01 11.29
C GLU A 55 11.23 -5.35 10.58
N SER A 56 12.17 -4.42 10.54
CA SER A 56 13.46 -4.60 9.89
C SER A 56 14.51 -3.65 10.47
N ASP A 57 15.73 -4.16 10.60
CA ASP A 57 16.95 -3.39 10.83
C ASP A 57 17.22 -2.30 9.77
N ASN A 58 16.58 -2.39 8.61
CA ASN A 58 16.59 -1.37 7.56
C ASN A 58 15.16 -0.91 7.21
N PRO A 59 14.58 0.06 7.95
CA PRO A 59 13.22 0.54 7.74
C PRO A 59 12.98 1.17 6.37
N SER A 60 13.99 1.82 5.77
CA SER A 60 13.86 2.39 4.42
C SER A 60 13.66 1.27 3.37
N ALA A 61 14.47 0.21 3.47
CA ALA A 61 14.30 -0.96 2.63
C ALA A 61 12.97 -1.69 2.90
N ALA A 62 12.44 -1.63 4.13
CA ALA A 62 11.11 -2.16 4.45
C ALA A 62 10.00 -1.41 3.71
N SER A 63 10.00 -0.07 3.70
CA SER A 63 9.06 0.74 2.89
C SER A 63 9.10 0.31 1.41
N GLU A 64 10.29 0.17 0.85
CA GLU A 64 10.49 -0.24 -0.54
C GLU A 64 9.95 -1.66 -0.82
N ARG A 65 10.17 -2.60 0.11
CA ARG A 65 9.60 -3.95 -0.02
C ARG A 65 8.08 -3.94 0.03
N ILE A 66 7.46 -3.12 0.89
CA ILE A 66 6.00 -2.96 0.94
C ILE A 66 5.47 -2.42 -0.39
N ALA A 67 6.13 -1.42 -0.98
CA ALA A 67 5.75 -0.86 -2.28
C ALA A 67 5.80 -1.92 -3.40
N ASN A 68 6.88 -2.70 -3.46
CA ASN A 68 7.02 -3.77 -4.46
C ASN A 68 6.01 -4.91 -4.26
N LEU A 69 5.73 -5.28 -3.01
CA LEU A 69 4.68 -6.24 -2.68
C LEU A 69 3.30 -5.75 -3.12
N SER A 70 2.96 -4.49 -2.81
CA SER A 70 1.70 -3.86 -3.22
C SER A 70 1.53 -3.87 -4.74
N LYS A 71 2.59 -3.55 -5.48
CA LYS A 71 2.62 -3.64 -6.94
C LYS A 71 2.31 -5.06 -7.43
N ALA A 72 2.99 -6.07 -6.89
CA ALA A 72 2.78 -7.46 -7.30
C ALA A 72 1.34 -7.93 -7.02
N VAL A 73 0.77 -7.52 -5.88
CA VAL A 73 -0.64 -7.79 -5.53
C VAL A 73 -1.59 -7.10 -6.52
N TYR A 74 -1.38 -5.82 -6.82
CA TYR A 74 -2.18 -5.09 -7.81
C TYR A 74 -2.14 -5.75 -9.19
N GLU A 75 -0.95 -6.13 -9.66
CA GLU A 75 -0.77 -6.81 -10.94
C GLU A 75 -1.46 -8.17 -10.97
N TYR A 76 -1.42 -8.92 -9.87
CA TYR A 76 -2.12 -10.21 -9.75
C TYR A 76 -3.64 -10.04 -9.91
N PHE A 77 -4.24 -9.10 -9.16
CA PHE A 77 -5.68 -8.83 -9.23
C PHE A 77 -6.12 -8.08 -10.50
N SER A 78 -5.19 -7.43 -11.21
CA SER A 78 -5.47 -6.73 -12.47
C SER A 78 -5.48 -7.65 -13.70
N LYS A 79 -4.96 -8.87 -13.59
CA LYS A 79 -5.05 -9.85 -14.68
C LYS A 79 -6.49 -10.31 -14.83
N LYS A 80 -7.15 -9.93 -15.93
CA LYS A 80 -8.41 -10.55 -16.36
C LYS A 80 -8.14 -12.03 -16.67
N ASN A 81 -8.95 -12.92 -16.08
CA ASN A 81 -9.13 -14.26 -16.61
C ASN A 81 -9.78 -14.20 -17.99
#